data_AF-W4EWR2-F1
#
_entry.id   AF-W4EWR2-F1
#
_cell.length_a   1.000
_cell.length_b   1.000
_cell.length_c   1.000
_cell.angle_alpha   90.00
_cell.angle_beta   90.00
_cell.angle_gamma   90.00
#
_symmetry.space_group_name_H-M   'P 1'
#
loop_
_entity.id
_entity.type
_entity.pdbx_description
1 polymer ?
#
loop_
_entity_poly.entity_id
_entity_poly.type
_entity_poly.pdbx_seq_one_letter_code
_entity_poly.pdbx_strand_id
1 'polypeptide(L)' 'MLSAEDLKNVGAKVKNLLCVIDRNQSGKENLFEAELLLHSLLTMEGLLAVTK' A
#
# COMPACT_ATOMS: atom_id res chain seq x y z
N MET A 1 -6.54 8.90 12.40
CA MET A 1 -6.05 7.66 11.75
C MET A 1 -4.60 7.46 12.17
N LEU A 2 -4.22 6.26 12.59
CA LEU A 2 -2.82 5.90 12.85
C LEU A 2 -2.11 5.67 11.50
N SER A 3 -0.95 6.29 11.32
CA SER A 3 -0.05 6.03 10.20
C SER A 3 0.86 4.83 10.47
N ALA A 4 1.54 4.33 9.44
CA ALA A 4 2.58 3.32 9.61
C ALA A 4 3.74 3.82 10.49
N GLU A 5 4.02 5.13 10.46
CA GLU A 5 5.06 5.78 11.26
C GLU A 5 4.69 5.77 12.75
N ASP A 6 3.43 6.03 13.08
CA ASP A 6 2.96 6.00 14.47
C ASP A 6 3.13 4.59 15.09
N LEU A 7 2.94 3.54 14.30
CA LEU A 7 3.17 2.16 14.72
C LEU A 7 4.66 1.87 14.94
N LYS A 8 5.54 2.37 14.05
CA LYS A 8 7.00 2.25 14.22
C LYS A 8 7.45 2.95 15.51
N ASN A 9 6.92 4.13 15.81
CA ASN A 9 7.26 4.93 17.00
C ASN A 9 6.93 4.25 18.33
N VAL A 10 5.96 3.33 18.35
CA VAL A 10 5.63 2.52 19.53
C VAL A 10 6.34 1.16 19.55
N GLY A 11 7.33 0.96 18.68
CA GLY A 11 8.16 -0.25 18.60
C GLY A 11 7.60 -1.38 17.75
N ALA A 12 6.53 -1.14 16.98
CA ALA A 12 5.99 -2.16 16.08
C ALA A 12 6.87 -2.33 14.83
N LYS A 13 7.08 -3.57 14.42
CA LYS A 13 7.78 -3.91 13.18
C LYS A 13 6.81 -3.90 12.01
N VAL A 14 6.71 -2.77 11.31
CA VAL A 14 5.86 -2.63 10.13
C VAL A 14 6.69 -2.85 8.87
N LYS A 15 6.35 -3.89 8.09
CA LYS A 15 7.01 -4.22 6.81
C LYS A 15 6.04 -4.33 5.63
N ASN A 16 4.83 -4.82 5.89
CA ASN A 16 3.86 -5.11 4.84
C ASN A 16 2.64 -4.22 5.04
N LEU A 17 2.15 -3.65 3.95
CA LEU A 17 0.91 -2.91 3.86
C LEU A 17 -0.06 -3.70 2.99
N LEU A 18 -1.34 -3.70 3.34
CA LEU A 18 -2.38 -4.36 2.56
C LEU A 18 -3.46 -3.34 2.22
N CYS A 19 -3.83 -3.26 0.95
CA CYS A 19 -5.00 -2.52 0.50
C CYS A 19 -5.90 -3.39 -0.38
N VAL A 20 -7.17 -2.98 -0.51
CA VAL A 20 -8.12 -3.70 -1.38
C VAL A 20 -7.88 -3.34 -2.84
N ILE A 21 -7.79 -2.04 -3.14
CA ILE A 21 -7.62 -1.54 -4.50
C ILE A 21 -6.43 -0.59 -4.51
N ASP A 22 -5.41 -0.95 -5.28
CA ASP A 22 -4.36 -0.02 -5.64
C ASP A 22 -4.82 0.88 -6.80
N ARG A 23 -4.95 2.16 -6.50
CA ARG A 23 -5.49 3.17 -7.41
C ARG A 23 -4.45 3.98 -8.16
N ASN A 24 -3.20 4.02 -7.68
CA ASN A 24 -2.19 4.90 -8.24
C ASN A 24 -0.78 4.34 -8.04
N GLN A 25 -0.08 4.13 -9.15
CA GLN A 25 1.26 3.56 -9.18
C GLN A 25 2.29 4.42 -8.42
N SER A 26 2.17 5.76 -8.46
CA SER A 26 3.18 6.66 -7.88
C SER A 26 3.25 6.62 -6.36
N GLY A 27 2.22 6.13 -5.67
CA GLY A 27 2.25 5.95 -4.22
C GLY A 27 3.15 4.80 -3.75
N LYS A 28 3.43 3.83 -4.63
CA LYS A 28 4.24 2.64 -4.29
C LYS A 28 5.72 2.97 -4.09
N GLU A 29 6.25 3.92 -4.85
CA GLU A 29 7.67 4.32 -4.81
C GLU A 29 8.03 4.86 -3.42
N ASN A 30 7.21 5.78 -2.90
CA ASN A 30 7.38 6.34 -1.55
C ASN A 30 7.30 5.27 -0.45
N LEU A 31 6.46 4.25 -0.64
CA LEU A 31 6.34 3.14 0.32
C LEU A 31 7.57 2.23 0.25
N PHE A 32 8.08 1.97 -0.95
CA PHE A 32 9.29 1.18 -1.16
C PHE A 32 10.52 1.84 -0.53
N GLU A 33 10.70 3.14 -0.72
CA GLU A 33 11.76 3.93 -0.07
C GLU A 33 11.67 3.91 1.47
N ALA A 34 10.45 3.82 2.02
CA ALA A 34 10.21 3.70 3.45
C ALA A 34 10.36 2.26 3.99
N GLU A 35 10.88 1.33 3.18
CA GLU A 35 10.99 -0.11 3.44
C GLU A 35 9.64 -0.79 3.72
N LEU A 36 8.56 -0.26 3.14
CA LEU A 36 7.21 -0.77 3.28
C LEU A 36 6.75 -1.41 1.95
N LEU A 37 6.48 -2.71 2.00
CA LEU A 37 5.99 -3.46 0.85
C LEU A 37 4.46 -3.39 0.77
N LEU A 38 3.93 -2.75 -0.29
CA LEU A 38 2.50 -2.69 -0.54
C LEU A 38 1.99 -3.93 -1.30
N HIS A 39 1.06 -4.63 -0.68
CA HIS A 39 0.24 -5.69 -1.28
C HIS A 39 -1.14 -5.15 -1.57
N SER A 40 -1.70 -5.50 -2.73
CA SER A 40 -3.04 -5.10 -3.14
C SER A 40 -3.83 -6.31 -3.62
N LEU A 41 -5.10 -6.40 -3.23
CA LEU A 41 -5.96 -7.46 -3.75
C LEU A 41 -6.32 -7.24 -5.22
N LEU A 42 -6.51 -5.98 -5.61
CA LEU A 42 -6.90 -5.55 -6.96
C LEU A 42 -6.10 -4.33 -7.39
N THR A 43 -5.91 -4.17 -8.70
CA THR A 43 -5.43 -2.92 -9.30
C THR A 43 -6.57 -2.22 -10.03
N MET A 44 -6.54 -0.89 -10.10
CA MET A 44 -7.54 -0.15 -10.89
C MET A 44 -7.51 -0.53 -12.37
N GLU A 45 -6.33 -0.79 -12.93
CA GLU A 45 -6.19 -1.29 -14.30
C GLU A 45 -6.90 -2.64 -14.47
N GLY A 46 -6.72 -3.57 -13.53
CA GLY A 46 -7.38 -4.88 -13.54
C GLY A 46 -8.90 -4.75 -13.44
N LEU A 47 -9.40 -3.83 -12.61
CA LEU A 47 -10.83 -3.54 -12.50
C LEU A 47 -11.42 -2.94 -13.79
N LEU A 48 -10.73 -1.99 -14.42
CA LEU A 48 -11.17 -1.37 -15.66
C LEU A 48 -11.14 -2.33 -16.86
N ALA A 49 -10.28 -3.35 -16.83
CA ALA A 49 -10.21 -4.36 -17.88
C ALA A 49 -11.43 -5.32 -17.89
N VAL A 50 -12.08 -5.53 -16.74
CA VAL A 50 -13.21 -6.48 -16.59
C VAL A 50 -14.58 -5.82 -16.53
N THR A 51 -14.64 -4.49 -16.55
CA THR A 51 -15.89 -3.70 -16.51
C THR A 51 -16.26 -3.07 -17.86
N LYS A 52 -15.56 -3.47 -18.94
CA LYS A 52 -15.92 -3.18 -20.34
C LYS A 52 -16.67 -4.35 -20.95
#